data_AF-A0A7I4YMN1-F1
#
_entry.id   AF-A0A7I4YMN1-F1
#
_cell.length_a   1.000
_cell.length_b   1.000
_cell.length_c   1.000
_cell.angle_alpha   90.00
_cell.angle_beta   90.00
_cell.angle_gamma   90.00
#
_symmetry.space_group_name_H-M   'P 1'
#
loop_
_entity.id
_entity.type
_entity.pdbx_description
1 polymer ?
#
loop_
_entity_poly.entity_id
_entity_poly.type
_entity_poly.pdbx_seq_one_letter_code
_entity_poly.pdbx_strand_id
1 'polypeptide(L)'
;MTIRLKRPRVYYAFILLVISTSLFIYFVNNLLHIEEPETILSDKDFLNLVISKYGQERILAEQCVDGSCFVVKDVLYRGLLFLPLERVLIDKETKQVKASAMLRLPSTRVRSKTDTKRWPLNRSQFAKNTLEYAIVEAALLSRALSLLTSTPADVLIIGIGSATIANFIQYHYHQSNITILEEREVMAHFLIDWFQIILGPRLGIIVPNKQEQLGTIMENQGYDGVLPLNFSNVCWISSGVAGGNRPSRGLRLGLPTRFAMNRRT
;
A
#
# COMPACT_ATOMS: atom_id res chain seq x y z
N MET A 1 47.69 37.36 61.35
CA MET A 1 46.22 37.40 61.52
C MET A 1 45.66 36.13 60.86
N THR A 2 45.32 35.12 61.65
CA THR A 2 45.07 33.75 61.16
C THR A 2 43.59 33.44 61.29
N ILE A 3 42.85 33.46 60.17
CA ILE A 3 41.41 33.17 60.14
C ILE A 3 41.23 31.65 60.04
N ARG A 4 40.89 31.01 61.15
CA ARG A 4 40.40 29.62 61.18
C ARG A 4 38.92 29.61 60.74
N LEU A 5 38.65 29.22 59.50
CA LEU A 5 37.29 28.92 59.05
C LEU A 5 36.84 27.55 59.59
N LYS A 6 35.80 27.59 60.42
CA LYS A 6 35.15 26.43 61.05
C LYS A 6 34.30 25.68 60.01
N ARG A 7 34.42 24.35 60.02
CA ARG A 7 33.94 23.35 59.03
C ARG A 7 32.46 23.52 58.58
N PRO A 8 32.16 23.47 57.27
CA PRO A 8 30.80 23.32 56.75
C PRO A 8 30.55 21.85 56.34
N ARG A 9 30.40 20.93 57.31
CA ARG A 9 30.12 19.51 56.98
C ARG A 9 28.63 19.12 57.04
N VAL A 10 27.80 19.91 57.73
CA VAL A 10 26.38 19.57 57.94
C VAL A 10 25.51 19.98 56.75
N TYR A 11 25.82 21.09 56.08
CA TYR A 11 25.03 21.59 54.95
C TYR A 11 25.09 20.69 53.71
N TYR A 12 26.23 20.08 53.42
CA TYR A 12 26.39 19.19 52.26
C TYR A 12 25.59 17.89 52.38
N ALA A 13 25.46 17.33 53.59
CA ALA A 13 24.69 16.11 53.81
C ALA A 13 23.19 16.32 53.57
N PHE A 14 22.64 17.48 53.96
CA PHE A 14 21.22 17.79 53.78
C PHE A 14 20.87 18.00 52.30
N ILE A 15 21.73 18.67 51.53
CA ILE A 15 21.54 18.89 50.08
C ILE A 15 21.57 17.56 49.31
N LEU A 16 22.51 16.67 49.64
CA LEU A 16 22.59 15.34 49.01
C LEU A 16 21.36 14.46 49.32
N LEU A 17 20.82 14.56 50.54
CA LEU A 17 19.59 13.83 50.92
C LEU A 17 18.38 14.31 50.10
N VAL A 18 18.21 15.63 49.96
CA VAL A 18 17.10 16.22 49.19
C VAL A 18 17.20 15.83 47.71
N ILE A 19 18.39 15.96 47.10
CA ILE A 19 18.62 15.56 45.71
C ILE A 19 18.33 14.06 45.51
N SER A 20 18.75 13.21 46.45
CA SER A 20 18.47 11.77 46.40
C SER A 20 16.98 11.45 46.46
N THR A 21 16.21 12.15 47.30
CA THR A 21 14.76 11.93 47.39
C THR A 21 14.01 12.41 46.14
N SER A 22 14.42 13.54 45.55
CA SER A 22 13.82 14.03 44.31
C SER A 22 14.12 13.12 43.11
N LEU A 23 15.36 12.62 43.00
CA LEU A 23 15.74 11.61 42.00
C LEU A 23 15.00 10.30 42.21
N PHE A 24 14.84 9.86 43.46
CA PHE A 24 14.08 8.66 43.78
C PHE A 24 12.59 8.79 43.42
N ILE A 25 11.96 9.93 43.71
CA ILE A 25 10.57 10.20 43.32
C ILE A 25 10.44 10.26 41.79
N TYR A 26 11.37 10.92 41.10
CA TYR A 26 11.37 10.96 39.64
C TYR A 26 11.54 9.55 39.03
N PHE A 27 12.46 8.76 39.58
CA PHE A 27 12.72 7.40 39.14
C PHE A 27 11.51 6.48 39.42
N VAL A 28 10.90 6.57 40.60
CA VAL A 28 9.71 5.82 40.98
C VAL A 28 8.50 6.22 40.13
N ASN A 29 8.30 7.51 39.85
CA ASN A 29 7.21 7.96 38.97
C ASN A 29 7.43 7.51 37.51
N ASN A 30 8.67 7.45 37.04
CA ASN A 30 8.98 6.88 35.72
C ASN A 30 8.86 5.34 35.70
N LEU A 31 9.18 4.65 36.80
CA LEU A 31 9.06 3.19 36.91
C LEU A 31 7.61 2.72 37.13
N LEU A 32 6.79 3.53 37.79
CA LEU A 32 5.39 3.22 38.08
C LEU A 32 4.42 3.80 37.05
N HIS A 33 4.89 4.21 35.87
CA HIS A 33 4.03 4.27 34.70
C HIS A 33 3.67 2.84 34.27
N ILE A 34 2.87 2.18 35.11
CA ILE A 34 2.16 0.97 34.80
C ILE A 34 1.14 1.40 33.76
N GLU A 35 1.49 1.25 32.48
CA GLU A 35 0.52 1.39 31.40
C GLU A 35 -0.62 0.42 31.70
N GLU A 36 -1.81 0.96 31.96
CA GLU A 36 -3.00 0.14 32.11
C GLU A 36 -3.11 -0.77 30.88
N PRO A 37 -3.39 -2.07 31.05
CA PRO A 37 -3.46 -3.00 29.94
C PRO A 37 -4.50 -2.48 28.93
N GLU A 38 -4.06 -2.20 27.70
CA GLU A 38 -4.95 -1.65 26.69
C GLU A 38 -6.12 -2.61 26.44
N THR A 39 -7.35 -2.09 26.54
CA THR A 39 -8.55 -2.88 26.28
C THR A 39 -8.62 -3.27 24.80
N ILE A 40 -8.81 -4.57 24.53
CA ILE A 40 -9.05 -5.08 23.18
C ILE A 40 -10.48 -4.72 22.78
N LEU A 41 -10.62 -4.00 21.67
CA LEU A 41 -11.90 -3.52 21.15
C LEU A 41 -12.46 -4.48 20.09
N SER A 42 -13.77 -4.43 19.88
CA SER A 42 -14.40 -5.03 18.70
C SER A 42 -13.94 -4.30 17.43
N ASP A 43 -14.01 -4.94 16.25
CA ASP A 43 -13.66 -4.29 14.98
C ASP A 43 -14.49 -3.02 14.75
N LYS A 44 -15.77 -3.03 15.12
CA LYS A 44 -16.67 -1.88 15.02
C LYS A 44 -16.22 -0.72 15.92
N ASP A 45 -15.92 -0.99 17.18
CA ASP A 45 -15.52 0.04 18.14
C ASP A 45 -14.14 0.60 17.81
N PHE A 46 -13.23 -0.27 17.36
CA PHE A 46 -11.91 0.12 16.90
C PHE A 46 -11.98 1.02 15.66
N LEU A 47 -12.81 0.68 14.69
CA LEU A 47 -13.01 1.52 13.50
C LEU A 47 -13.71 2.83 13.83
N ASN A 48 -14.70 2.83 14.72
CA ASN A 48 -15.30 4.07 15.23
C ASN A 48 -14.27 4.95 15.94
N LEU A 49 -13.31 4.36 16.66
CA LEU A 49 -12.20 5.09 17.27
C LEU A 49 -11.24 5.68 16.23
N VAL A 50 -10.98 4.98 15.12
CA VAL A 50 -10.20 5.53 14.00
C VAL A 50 -10.95 6.70 13.35
N ILE A 51 -12.25 6.54 13.09
CA ILE A 51 -13.10 7.59 12.51
C ILE A 51 -13.19 8.81 13.43
N SER A 52 -13.33 8.62 14.74
CA SER A 52 -13.41 9.75 15.68
C SER A 52 -12.08 10.51 15.75
N LYS A 53 -10.95 9.84 15.51
CA LYS A 53 -9.61 10.44 15.55
C LYS A 53 -9.23 11.15 14.26
N TYR A 54 -9.55 10.58 13.09
CA TYR A 54 -9.06 11.09 11.80
C TYR A 54 -10.16 11.49 10.81
N GLY A 55 -11.42 11.19 11.10
CA GLY A 55 -12.52 11.26 10.13
C GLY A 55 -12.64 10.00 9.26
N GLN A 56 -13.50 10.07 8.24
CA GLN A 56 -13.66 8.99 7.26
C GLN A 56 -12.52 8.91 6.26
N GLU A 57 -11.77 10.01 6.11
CA GLU A 57 -10.63 10.09 5.21
C GLU A 57 -9.44 10.68 5.95
N ARG A 58 -8.26 10.12 5.73
CA ARG A 58 -7.01 10.60 6.32
C ARG A 58 -5.96 10.77 5.23
N ILE A 59 -5.57 12.02 4.96
CA ILE A 59 -4.45 12.32 4.06
C ILE A 59 -3.15 11.86 4.72
N LEU A 60 -2.33 11.12 3.97
CA LEU A 60 -1.09 10.54 4.44
C LEU A 60 0.14 11.24 3.86
N ALA A 61 0.10 11.55 2.56
CA ALA A 61 1.16 12.28 1.86
C ALA A 61 0.67 12.87 0.54
N GLU A 62 1.46 13.79 0.01
CA GLU A 62 1.30 14.41 -1.29
C GLU A 62 2.63 14.38 -2.05
N GLN A 63 2.58 14.10 -3.35
CA GLN A 63 3.73 14.10 -4.24
C GLN A 63 3.34 14.70 -5.60
N CYS A 64 4.10 15.68 -6.07
CA CYS A 64 3.94 16.23 -7.41
C CYS A 64 5.05 15.72 -8.34
N VAL A 65 4.67 15.35 -9.58
CA VAL A 65 5.55 14.86 -10.63
C VAL A 65 5.06 15.41 -11.96
N ASP A 66 5.95 16.07 -12.71
CA ASP A 66 5.69 16.59 -14.06
C ASP A 66 4.43 17.48 -14.17
N GLY A 67 4.18 18.31 -13.16
CA GLY A 67 3.03 19.23 -13.12
C GLY A 67 1.74 18.61 -12.59
N SER A 68 1.68 17.29 -12.39
CA SER A 68 0.55 16.62 -11.75
C SER A 68 0.85 16.35 -10.27
N CYS A 69 -0.12 16.62 -9.38
CA CYS A 69 0.01 16.35 -7.95
C CYS A 69 -0.90 15.20 -7.53
N PHE A 70 -0.36 14.27 -6.73
CA PHE A 70 -1.03 13.08 -6.26
C PHE A 70 -1.06 13.05 -4.75
N VAL A 71 -2.18 12.59 -4.19
CA VAL A 71 -2.39 12.47 -2.75
C VAL A 71 -2.63 11.01 -2.41
N VAL A 72 -1.89 10.49 -1.43
CA VAL A 72 -2.20 9.22 -0.79
C VAL A 72 -3.06 9.50 0.42
N LYS A 73 -4.20 8.83 0.51
CA LYS A 73 -5.07 8.90 1.69
C LYS A 73 -5.65 7.54 2.02
N ASP A 74 -5.95 7.32 3.30
CA ASP A 74 -6.74 6.18 3.75
C ASP A 74 -8.22 6.58 3.81
N VAL A 75 -9.12 5.74 3.30
CA VAL A 75 -10.57 5.97 3.21
C VAL A 75 -11.33 4.82 3.86
N LEU A 76 -12.22 5.16 4.79
CA LEU A 76 -13.14 4.23 5.43
C LEU A 76 -14.51 4.34 4.78
N TYR A 77 -14.92 3.32 4.03
CA TYR A 77 -16.27 3.27 3.48
C TYR A 77 -17.23 2.65 4.49
N ARG A 78 -18.36 3.31 4.73
CA ARG A 78 -19.43 2.80 5.58
C ARG A 78 -20.36 1.89 4.77
N GLY A 79 -19.98 0.63 4.60
CA GLY A 79 -20.82 -0.38 3.94
C GLY A 79 -21.86 -1.01 4.87
N LEU A 80 -22.90 -1.63 4.30
CA LEU A 80 -23.98 -2.32 5.03
C LEU A 80 -23.51 -3.59 5.77
N LEU A 81 -22.46 -4.25 5.30
CA LEU A 81 -22.00 -5.55 5.81
C LEU A 81 -20.52 -5.53 6.27
N PHE A 82 -19.72 -4.61 5.75
CA PHE A 82 -18.29 -4.50 6.02
C PHE A 82 -17.89 -3.02 6.01
N LEU A 83 -16.85 -2.69 6.76
CA LEU A 83 -16.18 -1.38 6.70
C LEU A 83 -14.85 -1.58 5.95
N PRO A 84 -14.83 -1.60 4.60
CA PRO A 84 -13.57 -1.69 3.89
C PRO A 84 -12.79 -0.39 4.13
N LEU A 85 -11.56 -0.57 4.58
CA LEU A 85 -10.56 0.47 4.65
C LEU A 85 -9.62 0.31 3.46
N GLU A 86 -9.48 1.37 2.68
CA GLU A 86 -8.63 1.38 1.49
C GLU A 86 -7.60 2.48 1.57
N ARG A 87 -6.39 2.20 1.08
CA ARG A 87 -5.40 3.22 0.76
C ARG A 87 -5.53 3.56 -0.71
N VAL A 88 -5.78 4.82 -1.02
CA VAL A 88 -6.01 5.29 -2.37
C VAL A 88 -4.99 6.34 -2.77
N LEU A 89 -4.55 6.28 -4.02
CA LEU A 89 -3.82 7.36 -4.70
C LEU A 89 -4.82 8.15 -5.53
N ILE A 90 -4.89 9.45 -5.30
CA ILE A 90 -5.81 10.34 -6.00
C ILE A 90 -5.01 11.42 -6.70
N ASP A 91 -5.36 11.66 -7.96
CA ASP A 91 -4.92 12.84 -8.68
C ASP A 91 -5.64 14.08 -8.12
N LYS A 92 -4.87 15.03 -7.60
CA LYS A 92 -5.40 16.18 -6.83
C LYS A 92 -6.24 17.12 -7.68
N GLU A 93 -5.94 17.24 -8.97
CA GLU A 93 -6.63 18.13 -9.89
C GLU A 93 -7.92 17.47 -10.40
N THR A 94 -7.80 16.28 -10.98
CA THR A 94 -8.94 15.57 -11.60
C THR A 94 -9.83 14.86 -10.59
N LYS A 95 -9.38 14.71 -9.34
CA LYS A 95 -10.01 13.91 -8.27
C LYS A 95 -10.19 12.44 -8.62
N GLN A 96 -9.53 11.95 -9.67
CA GLN A 96 -9.62 10.55 -10.06
C GLN A 96 -8.77 9.67 -9.14
N VAL A 97 -9.35 8.54 -8.73
CA VAL A 97 -8.59 7.46 -8.08
C VAL A 97 -7.71 6.80 -9.14
N LYS A 98 -6.40 6.86 -8.94
CA LYS A 98 -5.39 6.25 -9.82
C LYS A 98 -4.91 4.90 -9.32
N ALA A 99 -5.12 4.60 -8.03
CA ALA A 99 -4.75 3.34 -7.42
C ALA A 99 -5.56 3.13 -6.13
N SER A 100 -5.98 1.89 -5.85
CA SER A 100 -6.55 1.52 -4.55
C SER A 100 -6.00 0.17 -4.08
N ALA A 101 -5.74 0.06 -2.78
CA ALA A 101 -5.39 -1.18 -2.11
C ALA A 101 -6.14 -1.32 -0.78
N MET A 102 -6.65 -2.52 -0.50
CA MET A 102 -7.29 -2.81 0.78
C MET A 102 -6.26 -2.84 1.91
N LEU A 103 -6.61 -2.28 3.06
CA LEU A 103 -5.82 -2.35 4.29
C LEU A 103 -6.31 -3.50 5.17
N ARG A 104 -5.39 -4.15 5.89
CA ARG A 104 -5.72 -5.13 6.92
C ARG A 104 -5.84 -4.44 8.27
N LEU A 105 -6.85 -4.82 9.02
CA LEU A 105 -6.94 -4.45 10.43
C LEU A 105 -5.74 -5.03 11.19
N PRO A 106 -5.21 -4.30 12.19
CA PRO A 106 -4.18 -4.82 13.07
C PRO A 106 -4.70 -6.06 13.81
N SER A 107 -3.80 -7.00 14.11
CA SER A 107 -4.15 -8.23 14.84
C SER A 107 -4.71 -7.94 16.23
N THR A 108 -4.28 -6.86 16.87
CA THR A 108 -4.81 -6.36 18.15
C THR A 108 -5.47 -5.00 17.96
N ARG A 109 -6.72 -4.89 18.40
CA ARG A 109 -7.58 -3.72 18.21
C ARG A 109 -7.54 -2.84 19.45
N VAL A 110 -6.42 -2.17 19.64
CA VAL A 110 -6.13 -1.35 20.82
C VAL A 110 -5.88 0.10 20.42
N ARG A 111 -6.09 1.04 21.35
CA ARG A 111 -6.06 2.49 21.06
C ARG A 111 -4.73 2.94 20.42
N SER A 112 -3.61 2.40 20.89
CA SER A 112 -2.26 2.68 20.35
C SER A 112 -2.10 2.27 18.87
N LYS A 113 -2.90 1.33 18.35
CA LYS A 113 -2.82 0.81 16.98
C LYS A 113 -3.72 1.52 15.97
N THR A 114 -4.31 2.66 16.35
CA THR A 114 -5.19 3.46 15.47
C THR A 114 -4.45 4.13 14.30
N ASP A 115 -3.12 4.19 14.30
CA ASP A 115 -2.35 4.83 13.22
C ASP A 115 -2.35 4.00 11.92
N THR A 116 -3.31 4.31 11.04
CA THR A 116 -3.54 3.63 9.74
C THR A 116 -2.35 3.68 8.78
N LYS A 117 -1.43 4.66 8.92
CA LYS A 117 -0.19 4.72 8.14
C LYS A 117 0.61 3.42 8.24
N ARG A 118 0.57 2.78 9.41
CA ARG A 118 1.32 1.56 9.75
C ARG A 118 0.57 0.27 9.43
N TRP A 119 -0.67 0.36 8.95
CA TRP A 119 -1.46 -0.83 8.71
C TRP A 119 -0.98 -1.54 7.44
N PRO A 120 -0.81 -2.86 7.47
CA PRO A 120 -0.33 -3.59 6.30
C PRO A 120 -1.42 -3.64 5.22
N LEU A 121 -1.02 -3.62 3.96
CA LEU A 121 -1.94 -3.92 2.86
C LEU A 121 -2.44 -5.36 2.92
N ASN A 122 -3.66 -5.59 2.43
CA ASN A 122 -4.18 -6.91 2.18
C ASN A 122 -3.66 -7.42 0.83
N ARG A 123 -2.70 -8.35 0.88
CA ARG A 123 -2.06 -8.89 -0.32
C ARG A 123 -2.72 -10.16 -0.85
N SER A 124 -3.58 -10.81 -0.05
CA SER A 124 -4.13 -12.11 -0.41
C SER A 124 -5.39 -12.00 -1.27
N GLN A 125 -5.99 -10.82 -1.36
CA GLN A 125 -7.30 -10.62 -1.98
C GLN A 125 -7.36 -9.28 -2.71
N PHE A 126 -8.09 -9.28 -3.81
CA PHE A 126 -8.56 -8.05 -4.46
C PHE A 126 -9.94 -7.68 -3.93
N ALA A 127 -10.26 -6.39 -3.96
CA ALA A 127 -11.66 -5.99 -3.88
C ALA A 127 -12.38 -6.56 -5.11
N LYS A 128 -13.48 -7.30 -4.89
CA LYS A 128 -14.30 -7.82 -5.99
C LYS A 128 -14.81 -6.64 -6.83
N ASN A 129 -14.85 -6.83 -8.15
CA ASN A 129 -15.25 -5.79 -9.12
C ASN A 129 -14.22 -4.66 -9.32
N THR A 130 -12.95 -4.90 -9.04
CA THR A 130 -11.85 -3.99 -9.43
C THR A 130 -11.27 -4.37 -10.79
N LEU A 131 -10.62 -3.41 -11.45
CA LEU A 131 -9.88 -3.66 -12.68
C LEU A 131 -8.75 -4.67 -12.44
N GLU A 132 -8.07 -4.57 -11.30
CA GLU A 132 -7.00 -5.48 -10.90
C GLU A 132 -7.50 -6.92 -10.79
N TYR A 133 -8.69 -7.14 -10.21
CA TYR A 133 -9.32 -8.46 -10.18
C TYR A 133 -9.55 -9.00 -11.59
N ALA A 134 -10.12 -8.19 -12.49
CA ALA A 134 -10.40 -8.60 -13.87
C ALA A 134 -9.11 -8.92 -14.65
N ILE A 135 -8.03 -8.17 -14.43
CA ILE A 135 -6.73 -8.42 -15.07
C ILE A 135 -6.15 -9.76 -14.62
N VAL A 136 -6.17 -10.06 -13.31
CA VAL A 136 -5.67 -11.35 -12.81
C VAL A 136 -6.54 -12.51 -13.28
N GLU A 137 -7.86 -12.35 -13.30
CA GLU A 137 -8.78 -13.36 -13.83
C GLU A 137 -8.49 -13.63 -15.32
N ALA A 138 -8.31 -12.58 -16.13
CA ALA A 138 -7.94 -12.71 -17.53
C ALA A 138 -6.56 -13.39 -17.71
N ALA A 139 -5.59 -13.09 -16.85
CA ALA A 139 -4.28 -13.74 -16.85
C ALA A 139 -4.38 -15.25 -16.58
N LEU A 140 -5.24 -15.66 -15.65
CA LEU A 140 -5.50 -17.08 -15.36
C LEU A 140 -6.21 -17.78 -16.52
N LEU A 141 -7.24 -17.14 -17.09
CA LEU A 141 -8.01 -17.70 -18.21
C LEU A 141 -7.17 -17.85 -19.48
N SER A 142 -6.28 -16.89 -19.74
CA SER A 142 -5.33 -16.93 -20.87
C SER A 142 -4.13 -17.84 -20.64
N ARG A 143 -3.96 -18.40 -19.44
CA ARG A 143 -2.80 -19.18 -19.00
C ARG A 143 -1.48 -18.39 -18.94
N ALA A 144 -1.55 -17.06 -18.96
CA ALA A 144 -0.41 -16.20 -18.60
C ALA A 144 -0.02 -16.38 -17.12
N LEU A 145 -0.99 -16.75 -16.27
CA LEU A 145 -0.77 -17.31 -14.94
C LEU A 145 -1.37 -18.71 -14.86
N SER A 146 -0.69 -19.61 -14.17
CA SER A 146 -1.19 -20.96 -13.89
C SER A 146 -2.26 -20.92 -12.80
N LEU A 147 -3.22 -21.85 -12.81
CA LEU A 147 -4.09 -22.07 -11.66
C LEU A 147 -3.34 -22.72 -10.48
N LEU A 148 -2.24 -23.43 -10.77
CA LEU A 148 -1.36 -24.03 -9.79
C LEU A 148 -0.32 -22.99 -9.37
N THR A 149 -0.47 -22.43 -8.18
CA THR A 149 0.38 -21.37 -7.66
C THR A 149 1.85 -21.78 -7.42
N SER A 150 2.13 -23.09 -7.47
CA SER A 150 3.47 -23.64 -7.46
C SER A 150 4.17 -23.60 -8.82
N THR A 151 3.50 -23.18 -9.89
CA THR A 151 4.11 -23.07 -11.22
C THR A 151 4.84 -21.73 -11.33
N PRO A 152 6.15 -21.70 -11.63
CA PRO A 152 6.85 -20.46 -11.94
C PRO A 152 6.24 -19.74 -13.14
N ALA A 153 6.35 -18.42 -13.17
CA ALA A 153 5.99 -17.57 -14.30
C ALA A 153 6.82 -16.29 -14.26
N ASP A 154 7.21 -15.77 -15.41
CA ASP A 154 7.84 -14.46 -15.56
C ASP A 154 6.78 -13.43 -16.00
N VAL A 155 6.43 -12.52 -15.08
CA VAL A 155 5.31 -11.58 -15.25
C VAL A 155 5.83 -10.16 -15.39
N LEU A 156 5.52 -9.52 -16.52
CA LEU A 156 5.70 -8.09 -16.71
C LEU A 156 4.41 -7.33 -16.37
N ILE A 157 4.49 -6.34 -15.49
CA ILE A 157 3.40 -5.43 -15.15
C ILE A 157 3.76 -4.04 -15.66
N ILE A 158 2.91 -3.44 -16.50
CA ILE A 158 3.15 -2.09 -17.06
C ILE A 158 2.35 -1.07 -16.26
N GLY A 159 3.05 -0.21 -15.52
CA GLY A 159 2.52 0.73 -14.54
C GLY A 159 2.42 0.09 -13.16
N ILE A 160 2.93 0.77 -12.13
CA ILE A 160 2.95 0.21 -10.76
C ILE A 160 1.56 0.20 -10.10
N GLY A 161 0.73 1.21 -10.38
CA GLY A 161 -0.60 1.37 -9.80
C GLY A 161 -0.60 1.31 -8.26
N SER A 162 -1.50 0.52 -7.68
CA SER A 162 -1.53 0.22 -6.24
C SER A 162 -0.58 -0.90 -5.84
N ALA A 163 0.16 -1.45 -6.81
CA ALA A 163 0.92 -2.68 -6.72
C ALA A 163 0.11 -3.89 -6.18
N THR A 164 -1.23 -3.83 -6.18
CA THR A 164 -2.06 -4.92 -5.63
C THR A 164 -1.87 -6.19 -6.44
N ILE A 165 -1.74 -6.12 -7.78
CA ILE A 165 -1.43 -7.28 -8.62
C ILE A 165 -0.07 -7.87 -8.27
N ALA A 166 0.98 -7.04 -8.22
CA ALA A 166 2.33 -7.51 -7.89
C ALA A 166 2.38 -8.15 -6.50
N ASN A 167 1.76 -7.52 -5.51
CA ASN A 167 1.64 -8.02 -4.14
C ASN A 167 0.85 -9.35 -4.09
N PHE A 168 -0.21 -9.49 -4.87
CA PHE A 168 -1.01 -10.71 -4.95
C PHE A 168 -0.21 -11.86 -5.58
N ILE A 169 0.47 -11.59 -6.70
CA ILE A 169 1.31 -12.61 -7.36
C ILE A 169 2.43 -13.02 -6.42
N GLN A 170 3.14 -12.08 -5.79
CA GLN A 170 4.18 -12.39 -4.82
C GLN A 170 3.67 -13.21 -3.62
N TYR A 171 2.44 -12.95 -3.18
CA TYR A 171 1.81 -13.64 -2.05
C TYR A 171 1.37 -15.06 -2.38
N HIS A 172 0.86 -15.33 -3.58
CA HIS A 172 0.34 -16.66 -3.94
C HIS A 172 1.31 -17.48 -4.78
N TYR A 173 2.02 -16.85 -5.72
CA TYR A 173 2.90 -17.46 -6.71
C TYR A 173 4.36 -17.27 -6.33
N HIS A 174 4.77 -17.90 -5.22
CA HIS A 174 6.08 -17.64 -4.63
C HIS A 174 7.25 -17.90 -5.57
N GLN A 175 7.10 -18.77 -6.58
CA GLN A 175 8.15 -19.12 -7.55
C GLN A 175 8.20 -18.21 -8.78
N SER A 176 7.24 -17.29 -8.94
CA SER A 176 7.19 -16.38 -10.09
C SER A 176 8.13 -15.19 -9.91
N ASN A 177 8.70 -14.71 -11.02
CA ASN A 177 9.41 -13.45 -11.07
C ASN A 177 8.47 -12.37 -11.60
N ILE A 178 8.56 -11.18 -11.00
CA ILE A 178 7.70 -10.05 -11.29
C ILE A 178 8.59 -8.87 -11.66
N THR A 179 8.39 -8.34 -12.85
CA THR A 179 9.00 -7.09 -13.30
C THR A 179 7.91 -6.04 -13.42
N ILE A 180 8.04 -4.94 -12.69
CA ILE A 180 7.16 -3.79 -12.84
C ILE A 180 7.88 -2.75 -13.68
N LEU A 181 7.22 -2.24 -14.71
CA LEU A 181 7.69 -1.10 -15.48
C LEU A 181 6.97 0.16 -15.02
N GLU A 182 7.68 1.12 -14.45
CA GLU A 182 7.11 2.42 -14.08
C GLU A 182 7.91 3.54 -14.75
N GLU A 183 7.24 4.35 -15.55
CA GLU A 183 7.90 5.38 -16.36
C GLU A 183 8.44 6.54 -15.52
N ARG A 184 7.86 6.79 -14.34
CA ARG A 184 8.19 7.94 -13.49
C ARG A 184 8.92 7.49 -12.23
N GLU A 185 10.24 7.65 -12.20
CA GLU A 185 11.11 7.28 -11.07
C GLU A 185 10.60 7.79 -9.71
N VAL A 186 10.28 9.08 -9.65
CA VAL A 186 9.77 9.73 -8.43
C VAL A 186 8.46 9.10 -7.98
N MET A 187 7.59 8.73 -8.93
CA MET A 187 6.33 8.06 -8.64
C MET A 187 6.56 6.62 -8.18
N ALA A 188 7.51 5.91 -8.78
CA ALA A 188 7.87 4.55 -8.37
C ALA A 188 8.29 4.51 -6.89
N HIS A 189 9.22 5.38 -6.48
CA HIS A 189 9.65 5.48 -5.09
C HIS A 189 8.50 5.83 -4.15
N PHE A 190 7.69 6.82 -4.52
CA PHE A 190 6.53 7.21 -3.73
C PHE A 190 5.54 6.05 -3.54
N LEU A 191 5.28 5.26 -4.57
CA LEU A 191 4.32 4.16 -4.51
C LEU A 191 4.88 2.92 -3.82
N ILE A 192 6.20 2.66 -3.89
CA ILE A 192 6.85 1.61 -3.09
C ILE A 192 6.57 1.83 -1.60
N ASP A 193 6.76 3.05 -1.10
CA ASP A 193 6.61 3.38 0.32
C ASP A 193 5.16 3.25 0.78
N TRP A 194 4.23 3.83 -0.01
CA TRP A 194 2.84 3.93 0.41
C TRP A 194 2.04 2.66 0.16
N PHE A 195 2.36 1.91 -0.91
CA PHE A 195 1.73 0.64 -1.24
C PHE A 195 2.58 -0.58 -0.85
N GLN A 196 3.58 -0.39 0.01
CA GLN A 196 4.31 -1.44 0.73
C GLN A 196 4.81 -2.56 -0.19
N ILE A 197 5.41 -2.16 -1.31
CA ILE A 197 5.95 -3.09 -2.29
C ILE A 197 7.23 -3.68 -1.73
N ILE A 198 7.29 -5.01 -1.63
CA ILE A 198 8.51 -5.69 -1.16
C ILE A 198 9.36 -6.04 -2.37
N LEU A 199 10.34 -5.17 -2.65
CA LEU A 199 11.40 -5.46 -3.60
C LEU A 199 12.23 -6.65 -3.11
N GLY A 200 12.72 -7.46 -4.05
CA GLY A 200 13.56 -8.60 -3.73
C GLY A 200 14.02 -9.35 -4.99
N PRO A 201 14.66 -10.52 -4.84
CA PRO A 201 15.21 -11.27 -5.97
C PRO A 201 14.19 -11.65 -7.05
N ARG A 202 12.89 -11.67 -6.70
CA ARG A 202 11.78 -12.07 -7.58
C ARG A 202 10.81 -10.92 -7.88
N LEU A 203 11.06 -9.72 -7.37
CA LEU A 203 10.24 -8.55 -7.66
C LEU A 203 11.15 -7.35 -7.86
N GLY A 204 11.28 -6.93 -9.11
CA GLY A 204 12.06 -5.77 -9.53
C GLY A 204 11.16 -4.69 -10.13
N ILE A 205 11.65 -3.45 -10.10
CA ILE A 205 11.06 -2.33 -10.83
C ILE A 205 12.10 -1.81 -11.82
N ILE A 206 11.69 -1.71 -13.07
CA ILE A 206 12.46 -1.06 -14.12
C ILE A 206 11.84 0.32 -14.34
N VAL A 207 12.69 1.33 -14.24
CA VAL A 207 12.36 2.69 -14.65
C VAL A 207 13.10 2.94 -15.96
N PRO A 208 12.42 2.90 -17.12
CA PRO A 208 13.08 3.10 -18.40
C PRO A 208 13.70 4.48 -18.46
N ASN A 209 14.92 4.55 -19.00
CA ASN A 209 15.42 5.83 -19.50
C ASN A 209 14.53 6.29 -20.66
N LYS A 210 14.31 7.60 -20.82
CA LYS A 210 13.44 8.19 -21.86
C LYS A 210 13.75 7.74 -23.30
N GLN A 211 14.91 7.14 -23.53
CA GLN A 211 15.39 6.66 -24.83
C GLN A 211 15.12 5.17 -25.07
N GLU A 212 14.84 4.38 -24.03
CA GLU A 212 14.58 2.95 -24.16
C GLU A 212 13.09 2.72 -24.46
N GLN A 213 12.81 2.16 -25.63
CA GLN A 213 11.43 1.89 -26.04
C GLN A 213 10.91 0.64 -25.33
N LEU A 214 9.66 0.69 -24.85
CA LEU A 214 8.95 -0.44 -24.25
C LEU A 214 9.06 -1.73 -25.08
N GLY A 215 8.99 -1.61 -26.41
CA GLY A 215 9.13 -2.75 -27.33
C GLY A 215 10.47 -3.47 -27.17
N THR A 216 11.56 -2.72 -26.99
CA THR A 216 12.91 -3.29 -26.79
C THR A 216 13.01 -4.06 -25.47
N ILE A 217 12.38 -3.57 -24.40
CA ILE A 217 12.33 -4.27 -23.11
C ILE A 217 11.54 -5.57 -23.23
N MET A 218 10.41 -5.53 -23.93
CA MET A 218 9.54 -6.71 -24.13
C MET A 218 10.20 -7.78 -25.00
N GLU A 219 10.83 -7.38 -26.11
CA GLU A 219 11.48 -8.31 -27.05
C GLU A 219 12.70 -9.02 -26.45
N ASN A 220 13.45 -8.34 -25.58
CA ASN A 220 14.70 -8.88 -25.04
C ASN A 220 14.52 -9.87 -23.88
N GLN A 221 13.37 -9.87 -23.19
CA GLN A 221 13.22 -10.61 -21.93
C GLN A 221 12.24 -11.79 -21.97
N GLY A 222 11.39 -11.93 -22.99
CA GLY A 222 10.62 -13.17 -23.22
C GLY A 222 9.66 -13.56 -22.09
N TYR A 223 8.82 -12.64 -21.63
CA TYR A 223 7.87 -12.86 -20.54
C TYR A 223 6.73 -13.84 -20.88
N ASP A 224 6.28 -14.62 -19.89
CA ASP A 224 5.12 -15.52 -19.98
C ASP A 224 3.78 -14.77 -19.98
N GLY A 225 3.74 -13.61 -19.30
CA GLY A 225 2.56 -12.78 -19.16
C GLY A 225 2.89 -11.29 -19.11
N VAL A 226 2.07 -10.48 -19.81
CA VAL A 226 2.16 -9.01 -19.80
C VAL A 226 0.83 -8.44 -19.32
N LEU A 227 0.86 -7.72 -18.20
CA LEU A 227 -0.32 -7.17 -17.53
C LEU A 227 -0.30 -5.64 -17.62
N PRO A 228 -1.11 -5.03 -18.51
CA PRO A 228 -1.17 -3.59 -18.61
C PRO A 228 -2.04 -2.98 -17.51
N LEU A 229 -1.50 -2.02 -16.76
CA LEU A 229 -2.22 -1.20 -15.77
C LEU A 229 -2.35 0.26 -16.18
N ASN A 230 -2.17 0.59 -17.47
CA ASN A 230 -2.16 1.98 -17.90
C ASN A 230 -3.55 2.64 -17.75
N PHE A 231 -3.69 3.46 -16.70
CA PHE A 231 -4.91 4.18 -16.31
C PHE A 231 -5.35 5.26 -17.32
N SER A 232 -4.53 5.57 -18.31
CA SER A 232 -4.83 6.65 -19.27
C SER A 232 -5.84 6.24 -20.36
N ASN A 233 -6.05 4.94 -20.63
CA ASN A 233 -6.88 4.49 -21.76
C ASN A 233 -7.76 3.24 -21.51
N VAL A 234 -7.94 2.79 -20.26
CA VAL A 234 -8.91 1.73 -19.98
C VAL A 234 -10.30 2.35 -19.90
N CYS A 235 -11.05 2.17 -20.99
CA CYS A 235 -12.44 2.56 -21.17
C CYS A 235 -13.28 2.08 -19.96
N TRP A 236 -13.93 3.02 -19.28
CA TRP A 236 -14.79 2.77 -18.13
C TRP A 236 -15.96 1.86 -18.51
N ILE A 237 -16.06 0.67 -17.91
CA ILE A 237 -17.38 0.07 -17.67
C ILE A 237 -17.87 0.68 -16.35
N SER A 238 -18.56 1.80 -16.44
CA SER A 238 -19.31 2.35 -15.32
C SER A 238 -20.46 1.39 -15.00
N SER A 239 -20.45 0.79 -13.82
CA SER A 239 -21.61 0.15 -13.21
C SER A 239 -22.62 1.23 -12.80
N GLY A 240 -23.36 1.76 -13.77
CA GLY A 240 -24.56 2.56 -13.53
C GLY A 240 -25.74 1.65 -13.26
N VAL A 241 -26.23 1.65 -12.03
CA VAL A 241 -27.50 0.99 -11.68
C VAL A 241 -28.67 1.79 -12.24
N ALA A 242 -29.45 1.11 -13.09
CA ALA A 242 -30.85 1.32 -13.48
C ALA A 242 -31.24 2.53 -14.37
N GLY A 243 -31.79 2.19 -15.56
CA GLY A 243 -32.70 3.08 -16.31
C GLY A 243 -32.92 2.78 -17.79
N GLY A 244 -33.70 1.73 -18.12
CA GLY A 244 -34.63 1.76 -19.27
C GLY A 244 -34.13 1.50 -20.71
N ASN A 245 -34.57 0.37 -21.28
CA ASN A 245 -34.98 0.10 -22.68
C ASN A 245 -34.05 0.42 -23.88
N ARG A 246 -33.46 -0.68 -24.43
CA ARG A 246 -33.14 -1.10 -25.84
C ARG A 246 -33.31 -0.12 -27.03
N PRO A 247 -32.66 -0.32 -28.22
CA PRO A 247 -32.03 -1.56 -28.73
C PRO A 247 -30.64 -1.45 -29.41
N SER A 248 -30.00 -2.62 -29.47
CA SER A 248 -28.92 -3.12 -30.35
C SER A 248 -28.49 -2.31 -31.58
N ARG A 249 -27.17 -2.06 -31.67
CA ARG A 249 -26.39 -2.17 -32.91
C ARG A 249 -25.07 -2.90 -32.63
N GLY A 250 -24.81 -3.94 -33.41
CA GLY A 250 -23.66 -4.82 -33.25
C GLY A 250 -22.34 -4.11 -33.49
N LEU A 251 -21.41 -4.29 -32.55
CA LEU A 251 -20.01 -3.93 -32.73
C LEU A 251 -19.23 -5.22 -32.99
N ARG A 252 -18.71 -5.37 -34.22
CA ARG A 252 -17.74 -6.42 -34.56
C ARG A 252 -16.43 -6.07 -33.86
N LEU A 253 -16.04 -6.86 -32.86
CA LEU A 253 -14.67 -6.88 -32.35
C LEU A 253 -13.80 -7.59 -33.40
N GLY A 254 -12.98 -6.82 -34.11
CA GLY A 254 -11.87 -7.36 -34.88
C GLY A 254 -10.85 -7.95 -33.90
N LEU A 255 -10.74 -9.27 -33.87
CA LEU A 255 -9.62 -9.98 -33.24
C LEU A 255 -8.33 -9.58 -33.98
N PRO A 256 -7.27 -9.13 -33.29
CA PRO A 256 -5.96 -9.11 -33.91
C PRO A 256 -5.50 -10.56 -34.13
N THR A 257 -5.21 -10.85 -35.39
CA THR A 257 -4.62 -12.07 -35.90
C THR A 257 -3.29 -12.39 -35.21
N ARG A 258 -3.22 -13.60 -34.64
CA ARG A 258 -2.05 -14.48 -34.46
C ARG A 258 -0.69 -13.80 -34.19
N PHE A 259 -0.30 -13.74 -32.91
CA PHE A 259 1.12 -13.84 -32.56
C PHE A 259 1.53 -15.32 -32.64
N ALA A 260 2.29 -15.66 -33.67
CA ALA A 260 2.95 -16.97 -33.76
C ALA A 260 4.21 -16.93 -32.88
N MET A 261 4.16 -17.59 -31.72
CA MET A 261 5.35 -17.87 -30.91
C MET A 261 6.26 -18.83 -31.68
N ASN A 262 7.41 -18.33 -32.10
CA ASN A 262 8.46 -19.13 -32.72
C ASN A 262 9.28 -19.77 -31.59
N ARG A 263 9.01 -21.06 -31.29
CA ARG A 263 9.87 -21.84 -30.39
C ARG A 263 11.18 -22.14 -31.12
N ARG A 264 12.30 -21.61 -30.63
CA ARG A 264 13.61 -22.21 -30.90
C ARG A 264 13.80 -23.35 -29.90
N THR A 265 14.07 -24.52 -30.46
CA THR A 265 14.50 -25.76 -29.80
C THR A 265 15.82 -25.58 -29.08
#